data_AF-A0A1T3D0P0-F1
#
_entry.id   AF-A0A1T3D0P0-F1
#
_cell.length_a   1.000
_cell.length_b   1.000
_cell.length_c   1.000
_cell.angle_alpha   90.00
_cell.angle_beta   90.00
_cell.angle_gamma   90.00
#
_symmetry.space_group_name_H-M   'P 1'
#
loop_
_entity.id
_entity.type
_entity.pdbx_description
1 polymer ?
#
loop_
_entity_poly.entity_id
_entity_poly.type
_entity_poly.pdbx_seq_one_letter_code
_entity_poly.pdbx_strand_id
1 'polypeptide(L)'
;MSGSDMMNRRTGFSQQQNEVERRRAKNLASLPDDVVPAKEELVGFWPGHASDAALTEYFYGKTKTDVLNILSFCDQLKPQLLVDIMVSVAKKHPDLPIFDSPSWNAKAMSALSGRAKHSHQSSRSTTKLRHGHTVLESRVKHKHKTSKKTIKIAPIPLEEESPLMDYGDSLPPMWPKAGEGLYAKLSPEDEDRKFLLDENDEEAFSHFGVDKFGKQIAIPVSA
;
A
#
# COMPACT_ATOMS: atom_id res chain seq x y z
N MET A 1 5.28 55.06 -23.91
CA MET A 1 4.59 53.98 -23.16
C MET A 1 3.93 54.64 -21.96
N SER A 2 2.59 54.62 -21.91
CA SER A 2 1.80 55.46 -20.99
C SER A 2 1.61 54.79 -19.63
N GLY A 3 1.60 55.57 -18.53
CA GLY A 3 1.52 55.05 -17.15
C GLY A 3 0.28 54.20 -16.86
N SER A 4 -0.82 54.42 -17.59
CA SER A 4 -2.07 53.65 -17.49
C SER A 4 -1.91 52.16 -17.85
N ASP A 5 -1.05 51.80 -18.81
CA ASP A 5 -0.79 50.40 -19.19
C ASP A 5 0.01 49.65 -18.12
N MET A 6 0.84 50.35 -17.34
CA MET A 6 1.64 49.75 -16.27
C MET A 6 0.80 49.46 -15.02
N MET A 7 -0.15 50.32 -14.68
CA MET A 7 -1.09 50.09 -13.57
C MET A 7 -2.01 48.89 -13.87
N ASN A 8 -2.53 48.76 -15.10
CA ASN A 8 -3.45 47.69 -15.45
C ASN A 8 -2.80 46.29 -15.50
N ARG A 9 -1.49 46.22 -15.81
CA ARG A 9 -0.74 44.96 -15.72
C ARG A 9 -0.52 44.52 -14.27
N ARG A 10 -0.19 45.45 -13.36
CA ARG A 10 0.03 45.13 -11.94
C ARG A 10 -1.23 44.62 -11.24
N THR A 11 -2.39 45.21 -11.54
CA THR A 11 -3.67 44.74 -11.00
C THR A 11 -4.02 43.33 -11.50
N GLY A 12 -3.76 43.03 -12.77
CA GLY A 12 -3.97 41.69 -13.34
C GLY A 12 -3.11 40.60 -12.68
N PHE A 13 -1.82 40.86 -12.42
CA PHE A 13 -0.94 39.89 -11.73
C PHE A 13 -1.40 39.63 -10.29
N SER A 14 -1.79 40.66 -9.55
CA SER A 14 -2.29 40.51 -8.18
C SER A 14 -3.61 39.72 -8.15
N GLN A 15 -4.51 39.94 -9.10
CA GLN A 15 -5.74 39.17 -9.21
C GLN A 15 -5.47 37.68 -9.51
N GLN A 16 -4.54 37.39 -10.42
CA GLN A 16 -4.15 36.00 -10.71
C GLN A 16 -3.53 35.32 -9.49
N GLN A 17 -2.64 36.02 -8.77
CA GLN A 17 -2.02 35.48 -7.56
C GLN A 17 -3.06 35.21 -6.46
N ASN A 18 -4.03 36.12 -6.28
CA ASN A 18 -5.13 35.91 -5.33
C ASN A 18 -6.01 34.73 -5.72
N GLU A 19 -6.27 34.53 -7.01
CA GLU A 19 -7.02 33.36 -7.49
C GLU A 19 -6.26 32.06 -7.22
N VAL A 20 -4.94 32.05 -7.45
CA VAL A 20 -4.08 30.91 -7.12
C VAL A 20 -4.12 30.62 -5.63
N GLU A 21 -3.96 31.64 -4.78
CA GLU A 21 -4.01 31.48 -3.32
C GLU A 21 -5.36 30.96 -2.86
N ARG A 22 -6.45 31.48 -3.41
CA ARG A 22 -7.81 31.02 -3.10
C ARG A 22 -8.00 29.54 -3.44
N ARG A 23 -7.51 29.11 -4.61
CA ARG A 23 -7.57 27.70 -5.02
C ARG A 23 -6.69 26.82 -4.14
N ARG A 24 -5.50 27.29 -3.79
CA ARG A 24 -4.60 26.59 -2.88
C ARG A 24 -5.25 26.37 -1.52
N ALA A 25 -5.76 27.44 -0.90
CA ALA A 25 -6.42 27.37 0.40
C ALA A 25 -7.59 26.39 0.38
N LYS A 26 -8.41 26.40 -0.69
CA LYS A 26 -9.49 25.43 -0.87
C LYS A 26 -9.00 23.99 -0.95
N ASN A 27 -7.89 23.75 -1.64
CA ASN A 27 -7.32 22.41 -1.79
C ASN A 27 -6.71 21.92 -0.47
N LEU A 28 -5.97 22.78 0.25
CA LEU A 28 -5.40 22.44 1.55
C LEU A 28 -6.48 22.19 2.60
N ALA A 29 -7.57 22.95 2.58
CA ALA A 29 -8.72 22.73 3.46
C ALA A 29 -9.48 21.42 3.20
N SER A 30 -9.21 20.72 2.09
CA SER A 30 -9.80 19.41 1.80
C SER A 30 -8.96 18.22 2.30
N LEU A 31 -7.78 18.50 2.84
CA LEU A 31 -6.87 17.49 3.39
C LEU A 31 -7.26 17.13 4.83
N PRO A 32 -6.79 15.98 5.35
CA PRO A 32 -7.01 15.62 6.76
C PRO A 32 -6.40 16.66 7.71
N ASP A 33 -7.05 16.88 8.86
CA ASP A 33 -6.66 17.89 9.86
C ASP A 33 -5.23 17.68 10.41
N ASP A 34 -4.73 16.44 10.38
CA ASP A 34 -3.41 16.06 10.87
C ASP A 34 -2.27 16.43 9.90
N VAL A 35 -2.59 16.89 8.68
CA VAL A 35 -1.62 17.18 7.62
C VAL A 35 -1.37 18.67 7.51
N VAL A 36 -0.17 19.11 7.86
CA VAL A 36 0.24 20.53 7.84
C VAL A 36 1.51 20.68 6.98
N PRO A 37 1.41 21.35 5.82
CA PRO A 37 2.58 21.68 5.01
C PRO A 37 3.53 22.63 5.78
N ALA A 38 4.83 22.39 5.70
CA ALA A 38 5.82 23.32 6.26
C ALA A 38 5.82 24.70 5.56
N LYS A 39 5.47 24.72 4.27
CA LYS A 39 5.28 25.93 3.48
C LYS A 39 4.08 25.74 2.56
N GLU A 40 2.95 26.35 2.91
CA GLU A 40 1.71 26.25 2.15
C GLU A 40 1.91 26.73 0.70
N GLU A 41 2.71 27.78 0.50
CA GLU A 41 2.98 28.37 -0.82
C GLU A 41 3.57 27.41 -1.86
N LEU A 42 4.22 26.33 -1.41
CA LEU A 42 4.89 25.36 -2.29
C LEU A 42 3.98 24.24 -2.80
N VAL A 43 2.84 24.03 -2.15
CA VAL A 43 1.98 22.84 -2.37
C VAL A 43 0.53 23.24 -2.64
N GLY A 44 -0.35 22.23 -2.77
CA GLY A 44 -1.79 22.42 -2.94
C GLY A 44 -2.28 22.28 -4.37
N PHE A 45 -1.46 21.83 -5.32
CA PHE A 45 -1.87 21.57 -6.70
C PHE A 45 -1.43 20.18 -7.16
N TRP A 46 -2.25 19.56 -8.02
CA TRP A 46 -1.97 18.28 -8.65
C TRP A 46 -1.11 18.47 -9.91
N PRO A 47 -0.26 17.51 -10.28
CA PRO A 47 0.61 17.63 -11.46
C PRO A 47 -0.13 17.65 -12.79
N GLY A 48 -1.42 17.26 -12.83
CA GLY A 48 -2.22 17.23 -14.06
C GLY A 48 -1.64 16.26 -15.09
N HIS A 49 -1.54 16.70 -16.34
CA HIS A 49 -0.98 15.92 -17.47
C HIS A 49 0.51 16.21 -17.73
N ALA A 50 1.30 16.48 -16.68
CA ALA A 50 2.73 16.74 -16.83
C ALA A 50 3.49 15.48 -17.27
N SER A 51 4.47 15.64 -18.16
CA SER A 51 5.40 14.57 -18.54
C SER A 51 6.51 14.39 -17.49
N ASP A 52 7.15 13.22 -17.45
CA ASP A 52 8.27 12.94 -16.54
C ASP A 52 9.42 13.95 -16.68
N ALA A 53 9.70 14.40 -17.90
CA ALA A 53 10.70 15.44 -18.16
C ALA A 53 10.30 16.79 -17.56
N ALA A 54 9.02 17.18 -17.69
CA ALA A 54 8.52 18.42 -17.09
C ALA A 54 8.52 18.36 -15.56
N LEU A 55 8.17 17.21 -14.97
CA LEU A 55 8.25 17.00 -13.52
C LEU A 55 9.70 17.09 -13.03
N THR A 56 10.62 16.46 -13.76
CA THR A 56 12.06 16.49 -13.44
C THR A 56 12.58 17.93 -13.45
N GLU A 57 12.30 18.70 -14.49
CA GLU A 57 12.72 20.10 -14.60
C GLU A 57 12.07 20.99 -13.52
N TYR A 58 10.79 20.75 -13.22
CA TYR A 58 10.09 21.47 -12.16
C TYR A 58 10.79 21.31 -10.80
N PHE A 59 11.21 20.09 -10.44
CA PHE A 59 11.91 19.86 -9.17
C PHE A 59 13.38 20.31 -9.21
N TYR A 60 14.05 20.30 -10.37
CA TYR A 60 15.39 20.89 -10.51
C TYR A 60 15.40 22.40 -10.29
N GLY A 61 14.32 23.10 -10.67
CA GLY A 61 14.17 24.53 -10.42
C GLY A 61 13.88 24.92 -8.97
N LYS A 62 13.68 23.96 -8.06
CA LYS A 62 13.39 24.23 -6.63
C LYS A 62 14.66 24.21 -5.79
N THR A 63 14.64 24.97 -4.69
CA THR A 63 15.73 24.88 -3.71
C THR A 63 15.70 23.54 -3.00
N LYS A 64 16.87 23.05 -2.56
CA LYS A 64 16.97 21.79 -1.81
C LYS A 64 16.04 21.76 -0.59
N THR A 65 15.94 22.87 0.12
CA THR A 65 15.06 23.02 1.29
C THR A 65 13.58 22.91 0.91
N ASP A 66 13.17 23.51 -0.21
CA ASP A 66 11.78 23.43 -0.68
C ASP A 66 11.41 22.01 -1.11
N VAL A 67 12.31 21.30 -1.79
CA VAL A 67 12.11 19.88 -2.14
C VAL A 67 11.93 19.02 -0.88
N LEU A 68 12.73 19.26 0.17
CA LEU A 68 12.60 18.56 1.45
C LEU A 68 11.28 18.90 2.17
N ASN A 69 10.86 20.16 2.15
CA ASN A 69 9.57 20.58 2.72
C ASN A 69 8.38 19.92 2.00
N ILE A 70 8.45 19.83 0.66
CA ILE A 70 7.45 19.12 -0.16
C ILE A 70 7.46 17.63 0.19
N LEU A 71 8.63 16.99 0.28
CA LEU A 71 8.76 15.58 0.61
C LEU A 71 8.19 15.25 2.00
N SER A 72 8.47 16.11 3.00
CA SER A 72 7.91 15.96 4.34
C SER A 72 6.37 16.00 4.32
N PHE A 73 5.78 16.93 3.54
CA PHE A 73 4.34 16.98 3.35
C PHE A 73 3.79 15.72 2.64
N CYS A 74 4.49 15.18 1.64
CA CYS A 74 4.08 13.94 0.97
C CYS A 74 4.07 12.73 1.92
N ASP A 75 5.02 12.64 2.86
CA ASP A 75 5.07 11.56 3.86
C ASP A 75 3.92 11.65 4.86
N GLN A 76 3.45 12.86 5.20
CA GLN A 76 2.24 13.05 6.01
C GLN A 76 0.98 12.57 5.28
N LEU A 77 0.89 12.81 3.96
CA LEU A 77 -0.26 12.36 3.15
C LEU A 77 -0.28 10.86 2.91
N LYS A 78 0.89 10.24 2.75
CA LYS A 78 1.02 8.82 2.46
C LYS A 78 2.00 8.19 3.47
N PRO A 79 1.47 7.50 4.50
CA PRO A 79 2.32 6.83 5.49
C PRO A 79 3.33 5.91 4.81
N GLN A 80 4.57 5.90 5.33
CA GLN A 80 5.71 5.11 4.84
C GLN A 80 6.27 5.52 3.47
N LEU A 81 5.77 6.58 2.83
CA LEU A 81 6.29 7.03 1.53
C LEU A 81 7.78 7.36 1.61
N LEU A 82 8.22 8.04 2.67
CA LEU A 82 9.64 8.36 2.84
C LEU A 82 10.49 7.09 2.96
N VAL A 83 10.00 6.09 3.70
CA VAL A 83 10.68 4.80 3.84
C VAL A 83 10.77 4.09 2.49
N ASP A 84 9.68 4.03 1.72
CA ASP A 84 9.64 3.42 0.39
C ASP A 84 10.61 4.10 -0.60
N ILE A 85 10.68 5.44 -0.55
CA ILE A 85 11.64 6.22 -1.34
C ILE A 85 13.06 5.87 -0.91
N MET A 86 13.34 5.77 0.39
CA MET A 86 14.68 5.42 0.88
C MET A 86 15.10 4.01 0.52
N VAL A 87 14.20 3.04 0.58
CA VAL A 87 14.42 1.69 0.05
C VAL A 87 14.70 1.73 -1.45
N SER A 88 13.95 2.54 -2.20
CA SER A 88 14.16 2.69 -3.65
C SER A 88 15.52 3.33 -3.97
N VAL A 89 15.96 4.32 -3.20
CA VAL A 89 17.28 4.94 -3.33
C VAL A 89 18.38 3.92 -3.02
N ALA A 90 18.28 3.18 -1.92
CA ALA A 90 19.24 2.13 -1.57
C ALA A 90 19.35 1.04 -2.64
N LYS A 91 18.23 0.67 -3.28
CA LYS A 91 18.20 -0.31 -4.38
C LYS A 91 18.82 0.24 -5.67
N LYS A 92 18.58 1.52 -5.99
CA LYS A 92 19.11 2.16 -7.20
C LYS A 92 20.58 2.57 -7.09
N HIS A 93 21.03 2.90 -5.88
CA HIS A 93 22.36 3.39 -5.59
C HIS A 93 22.96 2.61 -4.41
N PRO A 94 23.41 1.36 -4.64
CA PRO A 94 23.92 0.49 -3.58
C PRO A 94 25.27 0.95 -3.00
N ASP A 95 25.92 1.90 -3.65
CA ASP A 95 27.20 2.52 -3.28
C ASP A 95 27.04 3.70 -2.32
N LEU A 96 25.81 4.15 -2.02
CA LEU A 96 25.58 5.25 -1.11
C LEU A 96 25.82 4.86 0.37
N PRO A 97 26.65 5.62 1.11
CA PRO A 97 26.92 5.37 2.53
C PRO A 97 25.80 5.94 3.41
N ILE A 98 24.56 5.49 3.22
CA ILE A 98 23.36 5.97 3.94
C ILE A 98 22.98 5.13 5.17
N PHE A 99 23.69 4.01 5.40
CA PHE A 99 23.45 3.12 6.54
C PHE A 99 24.35 3.49 7.73
N ASP A 100 23.84 3.33 8.95
CA ASP A 100 24.51 3.71 10.20
C ASP A 100 25.72 2.83 10.57
N SER A 101 25.79 1.61 10.02
CA SER A 101 26.78 0.61 10.38
C SER A 101 26.97 -0.42 9.26
N PRO A 102 28.15 -1.09 9.18
CA PRO A 102 28.38 -2.16 8.20
C PRO A 102 27.45 -3.37 8.37
N SER A 103 26.96 -3.60 9.60
CA SER A 103 26.04 -4.70 9.97
C SER A 103 24.62 -4.21 10.25
N TRP A 104 24.17 -3.17 9.56
CA TRP A 104 22.87 -2.53 9.72
C TRP A 104 21.69 -3.53 9.66
N ASN A 105 21.82 -4.61 8.89
CA ASN A 105 20.76 -5.60 8.69
C ASN A 105 20.64 -6.64 9.84
N ALA A 106 21.61 -6.75 10.75
CA ALA A 106 21.61 -7.78 11.80
C ALA A 106 20.41 -7.67 12.74
N LYS A 107 20.07 -6.44 13.15
CA LYS A 107 18.89 -6.14 13.98
C LYS A 107 17.58 -6.33 13.21
N ALA A 108 17.53 -5.90 11.95
CA ALA A 108 16.34 -6.03 11.10
C ALA A 108 15.99 -7.52 10.86
N MET A 109 16.99 -8.36 10.55
CA MET A 109 16.81 -9.80 10.35
C MET A 109 16.33 -10.50 11.63
N SER A 110 16.82 -10.06 12.79
CA SER A 110 16.38 -10.57 14.09
C SER A 110 14.92 -10.19 14.40
N ALA A 111 14.49 -8.97 14.06
CA ALA A 111 13.10 -8.53 14.21
C ALA A 111 12.13 -9.29 13.29
N LEU A 112 12.54 -9.56 12.04
CA LEU A 112 11.76 -10.39 11.10
C LEU A 112 11.61 -11.83 11.61
N SER A 113 12.69 -12.42 12.14
CA SER A 113 12.66 -13.76 12.73
C SER A 113 11.80 -13.83 14.00
N GLY A 114 11.81 -12.77 14.84
CA GLY A 114 10.95 -12.68 16.02
C GLY A 114 9.47 -12.61 15.68
N ARG A 115 9.09 -11.85 14.64
CA ARG A 115 7.69 -11.72 14.21
C ARG A 115 7.12 -13.03 13.65
N ALA A 116 7.94 -13.84 12.98
CA ALA A 116 7.54 -15.17 12.51
C ALA A 116 7.29 -16.16 13.67
N LYS A 117 7.95 -16.00 14.82
CA LYS A 117 7.80 -16.90 15.98
C LYS A 117 6.57 -16.62 16.83
N HIS A 118 6.01 -15.40 16.78
CA HIS A 118 4.84 -15.01 17.55
C HIS A 118 3.50 -15.17 16.81
N SER A 119 3.50 -15.63 15.56
CA SER A 119 2.26 -15.88 14.80
C SER A 119 1.47 -17.11 15.27
N HIS A 120 2.00 -17.92 16.19
CA HIS A 120 1.32 -19.11 16.74
C HIS A 120 0.93 -18.98 18.22
N GLN A 121 1.01 -17.80 18.83
CA GLN A 121 0.52 -17.60 20.20
C GLN A 121 -0.45 -16.43 20.29
N SER A 122 -1.73 -16.74 20.08
CA SER A 122 -2.77 -16.15 20.90
C SER A 122 -2.41 -16.40 22.37
N SER A 123 -1.94 -15.37 23.06
CA SER A 123 -1.81 -15.41 24.52
C SER A 123 -2.11 -14.03 25.11
N ARG A 124 -3.37 -13.93 25.55
CA ARG A 124 -3.89 -13.10 26.65
C ARG A 124 -3.01 -11.95 27.14
N SER A 125 -3.47 -10.74 26.83
CA SER A 125 -3.13 -9.52 27.58
C SER A 125 -3.44 -9.71 29.07
N THR A 126 -2.43 -9.51 29.92
CA THR A 126 -2.62 -9.30 31.37
C THR A 126 -2.37 -7.84 31.71
N THR A 127 -3.15 -6.94 31.13
CA THR A 127 -3.32 -5.59 31.67
C THR A 127 -4.42 -5.64 32.73
N LYS A 128 -4.01 -5.62 34.01
CA LYS A 128 -4.88 -5.44 35.16
C LYS A 128 -5.85 -4.28 34.91
N LEU A 129 -7.13 -4.60 34.79
CA LEU A 129 -8.24 -3.67 34.68
C LEU A 129 -8.41 -2.94 36.02
N ARG A 130 -8.16 -1.62 36.01
CA ARG A 130 -8.65 -0.72 37.05
C ARG A 130 -10.12 -0.39 36.73
N HIS A 131 -10.92 -0.50 37.79
CA HIS A 131 -12.37 -0.41 37.87
C HIS A 131 -13.01 0.74 37.08
N GLY A 132 -14.08 0.43 36.33
CA GLY A 132 -15.14 1.36 35.97
C GLY A 132 -15.03 2.06 34.61
N HIS A 133 -15.49 1.40 33.54
CA HIS A 133 -16.20 2.08 32.45
C HIS A 133 -17.00 1.04 31.65
N THR A 134 -18.33 1.19 31.69
CA THR A 134 -19.27 0.51 30.79
C THR A 134 -19.07 1.01 29.37
N VAL A 135 -18.70 0.11 28.45
CA VAL A 135 -18.61 0.39 27.02
C VAL A 135 -19.99 0.19 26.39
N LEU A 136 -20.58 1.28 25.92
CA LEU A 136 -21.61 1.24 24.87
C LEU A 136 -20.86 1.13 23.53
N GLU A 137 -21.16 0.07 22.78
CA GLU A 137 -20.66 -0.09 21.40
C GLU A 137 -21.32 0.92 20.45
N SER A 138 -20.54 1.47 19.52
CA SER A 138 -21.07 2.04 18.28
C SER A 138 -20.25 1.54 17.09
N ARG A 139 -20.86 0.68 16.28
CA ARG A 139 -20.34 0.22 14.98
C ARG A 139 -20.14 1.41 14.03
N VAL A 140 -18.99 1.47 13.36
CA VAL A 140 -18.85 2.22 12.10
C VAL A 140 -18.19 1.29 11.07
N LYS A 141 -18.88 1.11 9.94
CA LYS A 141 -18.49 0.26 8.81
C LYS A 141 -17.56 1.06 7.89
N HIS A 142 -16.34 0.58 7.64
CA HIS A 142 -15.48 1.10 6.57
C HIS A 142 -15.87 0.47 5.22
N LYS A 143 -16.24 1.32 4.25
CA LYS A 143 -16.39 0.94 2.84
C LYS A 143 -15.04 1.15 2.13
N HIS A 144 -14.46 0.08 1.57
CA HIS A 144 -13.36 0.18 0.62
C HIS A 144 -13.91 0.00 -0.79
N LYS A 145 -13.54 0.91 -1.70
CA LYS A 145 -13.87 0.86 -3.12
C LYS A 145 -12.60 0.49 -3.88
N THR A 146 -12.52 -0.73 -4.39
CA THR A 146 -11.40 -1.21 -5.21
C THR A 146 -11.75 -1.11 -6.69
N SER A 147 -10.81 -0.59 -7.48
CA SER A 147 -10.91 -0.45 -8.93
C SER A 147 -10.35 -1.71 -9.60
N LYS A 148 -11.20 -2.47 -10.29
CA LYS A 148 -10.86 -3.68 -11.04
C LYS A 148 -9.86 -3.36 -12.16
N LYS A 149 -8.66 -3.98 -12.17
CA LYS A 149 -7.74 -3.95 -13.32
C LYS A 149 -7.84 -5.28 -14.06
N THR A 150 -8.29 -5.22 -15.31
CA THR A 150 -8.43 -6.38 -16.20
C THR A 150 -7.05 -6.92 -16.60
N ILE A 151 -6.62 -8.02 -15.97
CA ILE A 151 -5.42 -8.77 -16.37
C ILE A 151 -5.80 -9.73 -17.50
N LYS A 152 -4.98 -9.78 -18.56
CA LYS A 152 -5.20 -10.67 -19.71
C LYS A 152 -4.71 -12.08 -19.38
N ILE A 153 -5.61 -13.05 -19.43
CA ILE A 153 -5.33 -14.48 -19.25
C ILE A 153 -4.60 -14.99 -20.49
N ALA A 154 -3.49 -15.71 -20.32
CA ALA A 154 -2.74 -16.32 -21.41
C ALA A 154 -3.30 -17.71 -21.76
N PRO A 155 -3.26 -18.15 -23.05
CA PRO A 155 -3.66 -19.50 -23.43
C PRO A 155 -2.67 -20.55 -22.92
N ILE A 156 -3.22 -21.66 -22.45
CA ILE A 156 -2.53 -22.81 -21.85
C ILE A 156 -1.81 -23.63 -22.95
N PRO A 157 -0.49 -23.89 -22.86
CA PRO A 157 0.13 -24.97 -23.61
C PRO A 157 -0.30 -26.32 -23.04
N LEU A 158 -0.79 -27.19 -23.92
CA LEU A 158 -1.09 -28.60 -23.68
C LEU A 158 0.20 -29.37 -23.39
N GLU A 159 0.10 -30.41 -22.54
CA GLU A 159 1.10 -31.45 -22.21
C GLU A 159 2.08 -31.05 -21.08
N GLU A 160 2.26 -31.80 -19.99
CA GLU A 160 2.36 -33.26 -19.84
C GLU A 160 1.52 -33.80 -18.66
N GLU A 161 0.99 -35.01 -18.85
CA GLU A 161 0.37 -35.87 -17.85
C GLU A 161 1.31 -36.08 -16.67
N SER A 162 0.95 -35.53 -15.50
CA SER A 162 1.63 -35.82 -14.25
C SER A 162 1.41 -37.30 -13.90
N PRO A 163 2.47 -38.04 -13.50
CA PRO A 163 2.30 -39.42 -13.08
C PRO A 163 1.31 -39.48 -11.92
N LEU A 164 0.30 -40.34 -12.04
CA LEU A 164 -0.60 -40.71 -10.95
C LEU A 164 0.23 -41.35 -9.84
N MET A 165 0.79 -40.54 -8.95
CA MET A 165 1.42 -41.04 -7.73
C MET A 165 0.27 -41.48 -6.81
N ASP A 166 0.06 -42.79 -6.77
CA ASP A 166 -0.72 -43.45 -5.72
C ASP A 166 -0.01 -43.19 -4.38
N TYR A 167 -0.36 -42.07 -3.74
CA TYR A 167 0.05 -41.76 -2.38
C TYR A 167 -0.72 -42.69 -1.45
N GLY A 168 -0.23 -43.92 -1.34
CA GLY A 168 -0.68 -44.87 -0.33
C GLY A 168 -0.64 -44.19 1.03
N ASP A 169 -1.81 -44.19 1.67
CA ASP A 169 -2.16 -43.70 3.02
C ASP A 169 -0.94 -43.35 3.88
N SER A 170 -0.42 -42.13 3.66
CA SER A 170 0.83 -41.62 4.27
C SER A 170 0.62 -41.10 5.69
N LEU A 171 -0.60 -41.26 6.21
CA LEU A 171 -0.97 -40.87 7.55
C LEU A 171 -0.69 -42.02 8.53
N PRO A 172 -0.31 -41.72 9.79
CA PRO A 172 -0.17 -42.73 10.82
C PRO A 172 -1.46 -43.58 10.94
N PRO A 173 -1.39 -44.91 11.17
CA PRO A 173 -2.58 -45.77 11.23
C PRO A 173 -3.63 -45.38 12.28
N MET A 174 -3.25 -44.53 13.24
CA MET A 174 -4.12 -44.01 14.28
C MET A 174 -4.93 -42.78 13.85
N TRP A 175 -4.61 -42.21 12.68
CA TRP A 175 -5.34 -41.08 12.12
C TRP A 175 -6.55 -41.59 11.34
N PRO A 176 -7.74 -40.99 11.52
CA PRO A 176 -8.89 -41.30 10.70
C PRO A 176 -8.58 -41.05 9.23
N LYS A 177 -9.08 -41.93 8.35
CA LYS A 177 -8.95 -41.75 6.91
C LYS A 177 -9.76 -40.54 6.45
N ALA A 178 -9.51 -40.07 5.23
CA ALA A 178 -10.31 -39.02 4.63
C ALA A 178 -11.81 -39.41 4.65
N GLY A 179 -12.65 -38.56 5.24
CA GLY A 179 -14.08 -38.82 5.44
C GLY A 179 -14.42 -39.62 6.71
N GLU A 180 -13.45 -39.97 7.56
CA GLU A 180 -13.66 -40.60 8.86
C GLU A 180 -13.33 -39.64 10.02
N GLY A 181 -13.79 -39.96 11.23
CA GLY A 181 -13.54 -39.17 12.44
C GLY A 181 -14.73 -38.33 12.91
N LEU A 182 -14.56 -37.63 14.03
CA LEU A 182 -15.65 -36.87 14.68
C LEU A 182 -16.18 -35.73 13.81
N TYR A 183 -15.29 -35.05 13.09
CA TYR A 183 -15.65 -33.91 12.24
C TYR A 183 -16.35 -34.32 10.94
N ALA A 184 -16.18 -35.57 10.47
CA ALA A 184 -16.82 -36.06 9.26
C ALA A 184 -18.35 -36.23 9.39
N LYS A 185 -18.86 -36.30 10.62
CA LYS A 185 -20.29 -36.39 10.92
C LYS A 185 -20.96 -35.02 11.14
N LEU A 186 -20.18 -33.96 11.17
CA LEU A 186 -20.74 -32.61 11.30
C LEU A 186 -21.39 -32.21 9.98
N SER A 187 -22.52 -31.53 10.09
CA SER A 187 -23.15 -30.90 8.94
C SER A 187 -22.21 -29.81 8.40
N PRO A 188 -22.19 -29.58 7.07
CA PRO A 188 -21.43 -28.48 6.49
C PRO A 188 -21.74 -27.16 7.22
N GLU A 189 -20.70 -26.48 7.72
CA GLU A 189 -20.85 -25.22 8.43
C GLU A 189 -21.06 -24.07 7.42
N ASP A 190 -22.32 -23.83 7.06
CA ASP A 190 -22.68 -22.75 6.13
C ASP A 190 -22.78 -21.37 6.81
N GLU A 191 -22.84 -21.32 8.14
CA GLU A 191 -23.03 -20.06 8.91
C GLU A 191 -21.85 -19.10 8.77
N ASP A 192 -20.63 -19.65 8.74
CA ASP A 192 -19.40 -18.85 8.64
C ASP A 192 -18.98 -18.54 7.20
N ARG A 193 -19.63 -19.18 6.22
CA ARG A 193 -19.33 -19.02 4.79
C ARG A 193 -19.39 -17.57 4.32
N LYS A 194 -20.26 -16.76 4.94
CA LYS A 194 -20.39 -15.33 4.64
C LYS A 194 -19.25 -14.48 5.19
N PHE A 195 -18.54 -14.96 6.22
CA PHE A 195 -17.37 -14.29 6.79
C PHE A 195 -16.06 -14.73 6.13
N LEU A 196 -16.06 -15.90 5.49
CA LEU A 196 -14.91 -16.46 4.78
C LEU A 196 -14.84 -16.06 3.30
N LEU A 197 -15.98 -15.71 2.69
CA LEU A 197 -16.04 -15.16 1.34
C LEU A 197 -16.01 -13.64 1.42
N ASP A 198 -14.86 -13.04 1.11
CA ASP A 198 -14.79 -11.60 0.84
C ASP A 198 -14.96 -11.35 -0.67
N GLU A 199 -15.41 -10.16 -1.07
CA GLU A 199 -15.62 -9.83 -2.49
C GLU A 199 -14.30 -9.75 -3.31
N ASN A 200 -13.15 -10.03 -2.70
CA ASN A 200 -11.80 -9.88 -3.27
C ASN A 200 -10.95 -11.15 -3.09
N ASP A 201 -11.56 -12.30 -2.82
CA ASP A 201 -10.90 -13.57 -2.53
C ASP A 201 -10.22 -14.15 -3.78
N GLU A 202 -10.74 -13.83 -4.96
CA GLU A 202 -10.18 -14.16 -6.27
C GLU A 202 -8.74 -13.62 -6.46
N GLU A 203 -8.35 -12.52 -5.79
CA GLU A 203 -6.98 -11.99 -5.84
C GLU A 203 -6.05 -12.64 -4.81
N ALA A 204 -6.58 -13.16 -3.70
CA ALA A 204 -5.78 -13.68 -2.59
C ALA A 204 -4.95 -14.92 -2.97
N PHE A 205 -5.41 -15.68 -3.98
CA PHE A 205 -4.72 -16.85 -4.52
C PHE A 205 -4.26 -16.66 -5.98
N SER A 206 -4.34 -15.44 -6.52
CA SER A 206 -3.91 -15.14 -7.89
C SER A 206 -2.39 -15.24 -8.02
N HIS A 207 -1.91 -16.28 -8.69
CA HIS A 207 -0.51 -16.41 -9.06
C HIS A 207 -0.22 -15.63 -10.34
N PHE A 208 0.75 -14.72 -10.33
CA PHE A 208 1.20 -14.02 -11.53
C PHE A 208 2.63 -14.44 -11.89
N GLY A 209 2.85 -14.68 -13.18
CA GLY A 209 4.15 -14.85 -13.79
C GLY A 209 4.61 -13.56 -14.46
N VAL A 210 5.87 -13.53 -14.87
CA VAL A 210 6.44 -12.45 -15.69
C VAL A 210 6.97 -13.07 -16.98
N ASP A 211 6.44 -12.65 -18.12
CA ASP A 211 6.88 -13.06 -19.45
C ASP A 211 8.33 -12.61 -19.72
N LYS A 212 9.02 -13.22 -20.69
CA LYS A 212 10.43 -12.92 -21.07
C LYS A 212 10.70 -11.45 -21.43
N PHE A 213 9.64 -10.70 -21.71
CA PHE A 213 9.69 -9.26 -21.97
C PHE A 213 9.38 -8.39 -20.73
N GLY A 214 9.31 -8.99 -19.54
CA GLY A 214 9.05 -8.29 -18.28
C GLY A 214 7.57 -7.99 -17.99
N LYS A 215 6.64 -8.56 -18.77
CA LYS A 215 5.20 -8.28 -18.63
C LYS A 215 4.53 -9.27 -17.67
N GLN A 216 3.74 -8.76 -16.74
CA GLN A 216 2.95 -9.59 -15.81
C GLN A 216 1.82 -10.32 -16.56
N ILE A 217 1.73 -11.63 -16.33
CA ILE A 217 0.67 -12.51 -16.85
C ILE A 217 0.07 -13.28 -15.67
N ALA A 218 -1.26 -13.40 -15.60
CA ALA A 218 -1.89 -14.27 -14.60
C ALA A 218 -1.70 -15.73 -15.02
N ILE A 219 -1.24 -16.57 -14.09
CA ILE A 219 -1.15 -18.01 -14.28
C ILE A 219 -2.46 -18.60 -13.73
N PRO A 220 -3.34 -19.15 -14.57
CA PRO A 220 -4.54 -19.80 -14.08
C PRO A 220 -4.14 -21.00 -13.21
N VAL A 221 -4.68 -21.07 -12.00
CA VAL A 221 -4.56 -22.26 -11.14
C VAL A 221 -5.64 -23.23 -11.63
N SER A 222 -5.25 -24.37 -12.22
CA SER A 222 -6.20 -25.41 -12.59
C SER A 222 -6.92 -25.92 -11.34
N ALA A 223 -8.26 -25.99 -11.42
CA ALA A 223 -9.10 -26.68 -10.46
C ALA A 223 -9.11 -28.20 -10.74
#